data_AF-A0A1G1IHC8-F1
#
_entry.id   AF-A0A1G1IHC8-F1
#
_cell.length_a   1.000
_cell.length_b   1.000
_cell.length_c   1.000
_cell.angle_alpha   90.00
_cell.angle_beta   90.00
_cell.angle_gamma   90.00
#
_symmetry.space_group_name_H-M   'P 1'
#
loop_
_entity.id
_entity.type
_entity.pdbx_description
1 polymer ?
#
loop_
_entity_poly.entity_id
_entity_poly.type
_entity_poly.pdbx_seq_one_letter_code
_entity_poly.pdbx_strand_id
1 'polypeptide(L)'
;MPRLSPTDAAQNLHHIMSRALSGAALEDYGLSLSREQGDRILRELLTLCLFWVWSALDSGLSDKDRDRVWAALAHRIKEAWAAELGLPPQDFDGYLSEFAQRRRLYENLTREGAEPAAVAAEAAGVMEADSLIEPEDRQKLLALLVDLVPADELGQAVEELEISD
;
A
#
# COMPACT_ATOMS: atom_id res chain seq x y z
N MET A 1 15.90 1.13 -21.07
CA MET A 1 16.21 0.39 -19.83
C MET A 1 16.06 -1.10 -20.09
N PRO A 2 16.43 -2.05 -19.20
CA PRO A 2 16.08 -3.45 -19.44
C PRO A 2 14.56 -3.62 -19.38
N ARG A 3 13.98 -4.30 -20.38
CA ARG A 3 12.57 -4.64 -20.36
C ARG A 3 12.32 -5.71 -19.30
N LEU A 4 11.30 -5.51 -18.48
CA LEU A 4 10.90 -6.43 -17.42
C LEU A 4 9.63 -7.17 -17.83
N SER A 5 9.55 -8.43 -17.43
CA SER A 5 8.26 -9.12 -17.47
C SER A 5 7.31 -8.50 -16.42
N PRO A 6 5.98 -8.60 -16.59
CA PRO A 6 5.04 -8.15 -15.57
C PRO A 6 5.29 -8.80 -14.19
N THR A 7 5.75 -10.06 -14.18
CA THR A 7 6.11 -10.78 -12.95
C THR A 7 7.33 -10.16 -12.27
N ASP A 8 8.38 -9.82 -13.03
CA ASP A 8 9.58 -9.18 -12.46
C ASP A 8 9.27 -7.77 -11.95
N ALA A 9 8.43 -7.01 -12.68
CA ALA A 9 7.95 -5.71 -12.24
C ALA A 9 7.17 -5.83 -10.92
N ALA A 10 6.23 -6.78 -10.83
CA ALA A 10 5.48 -7.07 -9.61
C ALA A 10 6.38 -7.50 -8.44
N GLN A 11 7.41 -8.31 -8.70
CA GLN A 11 8.40 -8.73 -7.71
C GLN A 11 9.15 -7.52 -7.12
N ASN A 12 9.59 -6.59 -7.98
CA ASN A 12 10.30 -5.39 -7.57
C ASN A 12 9.39 -4.48 -6.73
N LEU A 13 8.16 -4.21 -7.18
CA LEU A 13 7.19 -3.40 -6.44
C LEU A 13 6.88 -4.03 -5.07
N HIS A 14 6.67 -5.34 -5.02
CA HIS A 14 6.46 -6.06 -3.76
C HIS A 14 7.66 -5.91 -2.80
N HIS A 15 8.89 -5.98 -3.31
CA HIS A 15 10.09 -5.83 -2.49
C HIS A 15 10.21 -4.44 -1.84
N ILE A 16 9.82 -3.38 -2.57
CA ILE A 16 9.80 -2.02 -2.02
C ILE A 16 8.75 -1.93 -0.89
N MET A 17 7.54 -2.42 -1.13
CA MET A 17 6.45 -2.39 -0.14
C MET A 17 6.75 -3.24 1.10
N SER A 18 7.34 -4.43 0.96
CA SER A 18 7.53 -5.34 2.09
C SER A 18 8.48 -4.79 3.17
N ARG A 19 9.35 -3.83 2.81
CA ARG A 19 10.19 -3.10 3.77
C ARG A 19 9.37 -2.22 4.73
N ALA A 20 8.31 -1.60 4.21
CA ALA A 20 7.37 -0.79 4.99
C ALA A 20 6.49 -1.64 5.92
N LEU A 21 6.30 -2.91 5.56
CA LEU A 21 5.34 -3.82 6.19
C LEU A 21 5.97 -4.70 7.30
N SER A 22 7.10 -4.30 7.89
CA SER A 22 7.70 -5.04 8.99
C SER A 22 7.08 -4.64 10.34
N GLY A 23 6.57 -5.61 11.11
CA GLY A 23 5.91 -5.34 12.39
C GLY A 23 6.80 -4.64 13.44
N ALA A 24 8.14 -4.78 13.33
CA ALA A 24 9.09 -4.07 14.17
C ALA A 24 9.00 -2.53 14.01
N ALA A 25 8.66 -2.05 12.82
CA ALA A 25 8.53 -0.61 12.56
C ALA A 25 7.32 0.02 13.27
N LEU A 26 6.31 -0.77 13.66
CA LEU A 26 5.13 -0.26 14.37
C LEU A 26 5.43 0.08 15.83
N GLU A 27 6.36 -0.65 16.46
CA GLU A 27 6.70 -0.49 17.89
C GLU A 27 7.47 0.82 18.14
N ASP A 28 8.21 1.32 17.14
CA ASP A 28 9.07 2.50 17.25
C ASP A 28 8.29 3.83 17.42
N TYR A 29 6.98 3.84 17.12
CA TYR A 29 6.15 5.05 17.17
C TYR A 29 5.37 5.22 18.49
N GLY A 30 5.63 4.38 19.49
CA GLY A 30 4.98 4.50 20.81
C GLY A 30 3.47 4.26 20.77
N LEU A 31 3.01 3.45 19.81
CA LEU A 31 1.64 2.95 19.71
C LEU A 31 1.50 1.70 20.58
N SER A 32 0.55 1.70 21.50
CA SER A 32 0.25 0.53 22.35
C SER A 32 -0.82 -0.33 21.70
N LEU A 33 -0.43 -1.07 20.66
CA LEU A 33 -1.35 -1.86 19.85
C LEU A 33 -1.47 -3.29 20.39
N SER A 34 -2.70 -3.79 20.46
CA SER A 34 -2.90 -5.24 20.51
C SER A 34 -2.43 -5.88 19.20
N ARG A 35 -2.18 -7.19 19.21
CA ARG A 35 -1.80 -7.93 17.99
C ARG A 35 -2.82 -7.75 16.86
N GLU A 36 -4.11 -7.79 17.20
CA GLU A 36 -5.20 -7.62 16.22
C GLU A 36 -5.20 -6.21 15.62
N GLN A 37 -4.95 -5.18 16.43
CA GLN A 37 -4.79 -3.81 15.92
C GLN A 37 -3.56 -3.68 15.03
N GLY A 38 -2.44 -4.30 15.42
CA GLY A 38 -1.22 -4.36 14.60
C GLY A 38 -1.48 -4.98 13.22
N ASP A 39 -2.15 -6.13 13.16
CA ASP A 39 -2.51 -6.81 11.91
C ASP A 39 -3.41 -5.94 11.02
N ARG A 40 -4.37 -5.23 11.62
CA ARG A 40 -5.26 -4.30 10.90
C ARG A 40 -4.53 -3.06 10.40
N ILE A 41 -3.62 -2.47 11.19
CA ILE A 41 -2.79 -1.34 10.76
C ILE A 41 -1.86 -1.76 9.62
N LEU A 42 -1.26 -2.95 9.71
CA LEU A 42 -0.41 -3.49 8.65
C LEU A 42 -1.18 -3.68 7.34
N ARG A 43 -2.43 -4.12 7.42
CA ARG A 43 -3.32 -4.21 6.25
C ARG A 43 -3.62 -2.83 5.65
N GLU A 44 -3.84 -1.81 6.46
CA GLU A 44 -4.07 -0.45 5.95
C GLU A 44 -2.79 0.20 5.39
N LEU A 45 -1.62 -0.11 5.94
CA LEU A 45 -0.33 0.22 5.32
C LEU A 45 -0.19 -0.42 3.94
N LEU A 46 -0.56 -1.69 3.79
CA LEU A 46 -0.57 -2.38 2.49
C LEU A 46 -1.54 -1.69 1.53
N THR A 47 -2.74 -1.30 1.98
CA THR A 47 -3.72 -0.54 1.19
C THR A 47 -3.12 0.77 0.66
N LEU A 48 -2.40 1.52 1.49
CA LEU A 48 -1.74 2.76 1.09
C LEU A 48 -0.61 2.52 0.09
N CYS A 49 0.23 1.51 0.31
CA CYS A 49 1.29 1.14 -0.63
C CYS A 49 0.70 0.76 -2.00
N LEU A 50 -0.35 -0.07 -2.00
CA LEU A 50 -1.07 -0.46 -3.21
C LEU A 50 -1.73 0.70 -3.92
N PHE A 51 -2.21 1.70 -3.18
CA PHE A 51 -2.75 2.92 -3.77
C PHE A 51 -1.69 3.67 -4.57
N TRP A 52 -0.49 3.87 -4.02
CA TRP A 52 0.60 4.55 -4.73
C TRP A 52 1.09 3.76 -5.93
N VAL A 53 1.20 2.43 -5.80
CA VAL A 53 1.50 1.56 -6.94
C VAL A 53 0.45 1.72 -8.03
N TRP A 54 -0.84 1.59 -7.69
CA TRP A 54 -1.91 1.76 -8.66
C TRP A 54 -1.84 3.13 -9.33
N SER A 55 -1.71 4.20 -8.55
CA SER A 55 -1.65 5.56 -9.06
C SER A 55 -0.49 5.77 -10.03
N ALA A 56 0.68 5.19 -9.75
CA ALA A 56 1.84 5.29 -10.62
C ALA A 56 1.68 4.43 -11.88
N LEU A 57 1.12 3.21 -11.78
CA LEU A 57 0.87 2.37 -12.95
C LEU A 57 -0.18 3.00 -13.87
N ASP A 58 -1.21 3.62 -13.30
CA ASP A 58 -2.29 4.28 -14.04
C ASP A 58 -1.82 5.53 -14.80
N SER A 59 -0.85 6.26 -14.25
CA SER A 59 -0.25 7.42 -14.91
C SER A 59 0.89 7.08 -15.87
N GLY A 60 1.64 6.01 -15.59
CA GLY A 60 2.89 5.68 -16.27
C GLY A 60 2.78 4.63 -17.38
N LEU A 61 1.74 3.78 -17.39
CA LEU A 61 1.64 2.65 -18.32
C LEU A 61 0.38 2.70 -19.20
N SER A 62 0.41 1.91 -20.29
CA SER A 62 -0.80 1.62 -21.07
C SER A 62 -1.79 0.79 -20.23
N ASP A 63 -3.10 0.88 -20.52
CA ASP A 63 -4.12 0.07 -19.83
C ASP A 63 -3.77 -1.43 -19.82
N LYS A 64 -3.28 -1.95 -20.95
CA LYS A 64 -2.89 -3.36 -21.10
C LYS A 64 -1.76 -3.72 -20.14
N ASP A 65 -0.70 -2.90 -20.07
CA ASP A 65 0.47 -3.22 -19.26
C ASP A 65 0.22 -2.96 -17.77
N ARG A 66 -0.53 -1.90 -17.43
CA ARG A 66 -1.05 -1.67 -16.08
C ARG A 66 -1.78 -2.90 -15.58
N ASP A 67 -2.75 -3.41 -16.34
CA ASP A 67 -3.57 -4.55 -15.91
C ASP A 67 -2.74 -5.84 -15.75
N ARG A 68 -1.74 -6.06 -16.61
CA ARG A 68 -0.81 -7.19 -16.51
C ARG A 68 0.07 -7.10 -15.25
N VAL A 69 0.66 -5.95 -14.98
CA VAL A 69 1.50 -5.72 -13.80
C VAL A 69 0.68 -5.80 -12.52
N TRP A 70 -0.51 -5.19 -12.51
CA TRP A 70 -1.44 -5.24 -11.38
C TRP A 70 -1.88 -6.67 -11.07
N ALA A 71 -2.24 -7.46 -12.08
CA ALA A 71 -2.62 -8.87 -11.88
C ALA A 71 -1.45 -9.70 -11.31
N ALA A 72 -0.24 -9.49 -11.83
CA ALA A 72 0.96 -10.15 -11.32
C ALA A 72 1.27 -9.74 -9.87
N LEU A 73 1.09 -8.46 -9.53
CA LEU A 73 1.29 -7.95 -8.17
C LEU A 73 0.26 -8.50 -7.19
N ALA A 74 -1.03 -8.50 -7.56
CA ALA A 74 -2.09 -9.08 -6.75
C ALA A 74 -1.82 -10.56 -6.47
N HIS A 75 -1.36 -11.31 -7.47
CA HIS A 75 -0.95 -12.70 -7.30
C HIS A 75 0.23 -12.83 -6.31
N ARG A 76 1.29 -12.04 -6.49
CA ARG A 76 2.47 -12.05 -5.61
C ARG A 76 2.13 -11.73 -4.17
N ILE A 77 1.26 -10.75 -3.93
CA ILE A 77 0.79 -10.37 -2.59
C ILE A 77 -0.02 -11.51 -1.97
N LYS A 78 -0.89 -12.17 -2.75
CA LYS A 78 -1.66 -13.33 -2.28
C LYS A 78 -0.74 -14.46 -1.82
N GLU A 79 0.35 -14.71 -2.53
CA GLU A 79 1.38 -15.69 -2.12
C GLU A 79 2.16 -15.25 -0.87
N ALA A 80 2.49 -13.94 -0.78
CA ALA A 80 3.22 -13.35 0.35
C ALA A 80 2.39 -13.25 1.64
N TRP A 81 1.06 -13.29 1.52
CA TRP A 81 0.12 -12.81 2.54
C TRP A 81 0.41 -13.31 3.94
N ALA A 82 0.39 -14.63 4.12
CA ALA A 82 0.65 -15.24 5.42
C ALA A 82 2.15 -15.49 5.66
N ALA A 83 2.89 -15.85 4.61
CA ALA A 83 4.27 -16.34 4.74
C ALA A 83 5.30 -15.23 4.95
N GLU A 84 5.09 -14.06 4.36
CA GLU A 84 6.03 -12.93 4.39
C GLU A 84 5.46 -11.74 5.15
N LEU A 85 4.18 -11.41 4.94
CA LEU A 85 3.55 -10.25 5.60
C LEU A 85 3.00 -10.60 6.99
N GLY A 86 2.93 -11.89 7.35
CA GLY A 86 2.41 -12.33 8.66
C GLY A 86 0.93 -12.01 8.89
N LEU A 87 0.19 -11.64 7.84
CA LEU A 87 -1.21 -11.27 7.93
C LEU A 87 -2.07 -12.53 8.12
N PRO A 88 -3.13 -12.46 8.94
CA PRO A 88 -4.01 -13.59 9.17
C PRO A 88 -4.66 -14.08 7.87
N PRO A 89 -4.96 -15.39 7.74
CA PRO A 89 -5.69 -15.90 6.59
C PRO A 89 -7.02 -15.15 6.43
N GLN A 90 -7.27 -14.63 5.23
CA GLN A 90 -8.51 -13.91 4.93
C GLN A 90 -8.95 -14.17 3.49
N ASP A 91 -10.17 -13.73 3.20
CA ASP A 91 -10.67 -13.65 1.83
C ASP A 91 -9.92 -12.54 1.07
N PHE A 92 -8.95 -12.96 0.25
CA PHE A 92 -8.15 -12.04 -0.56
C PHE A 92 -8.99 -11.30 -1.60
N ASP A 93 -10.05 -11.91 -2.12
CA ASP A 93 -10.93 -11.26 -3.09
C ASP A 93 -11.82 -10.22 -2.39
N GLY A 94 -12.22 -10.51 -1.15
CA GLY A 94 -12.81 -9.54 -0.23
C GLY A 94 -11.90 -8.34 0.01
N TYR A 95 -10.61 -8.58 0.30
CA TYR A 95 -9.62 -7.52 0.48
C TYR A 95 -9.44 -6.63 -0.76
N LEU A 96 -9.33 -7.21 -1.96
CA LEU A 96 -9.23 -6.42 -3.19
C LEU A 96 -10.48 -5.56 -3.42
N SER A 97 -11.65 -6.04 -3.00
CA SER A 97 -12.91 -5.28 -3.07
C SER A 97 -12.93 -4.09 -2.10
N GLU A 98 -12.40 -4.27 -0.88
CA GLU A 98 -12.23 -3.18 0.09
C GLU A 98 -11.18 -2.17 -0.38
N PHE A 99 -10.05 -2.65 -0.91
CA PHE A 99 -9.02 -1.82 -1.53
C PHE A 99 -9.64 -0.95 -2.64
N ALA A 100 -10.48 -1.49 -3.50
CA ALA A 100 -11.12 -0.71 -4.57
C ALA A 100 -11.98 0.45 -4.02
N GLN A 101 -12.56 0.31 -2.83
CA GLN A 101 -13.30 1.39 -2.16
C GLN A 101 -12.35 2.44 -1.58
N ARG A 102 -11.31 2.00 -0.86
CA ARG A 102 -10.27 2.88 -0.29
C ARG A 102 -9.54 3.68 -1.38
N ARG A 103 -9.20 3.02 -2.49
CA ARG A 103 -8.57 3.64 -3.65
C ARG A 103 -9.37 4.83 -4.18
N ARG A 104 -10.70 4.71 -4.33
CA ARG A 104 -11.55 5.81 -4.82
C ARG A 104 -11.54 7.03 -3.90
N LEU A 105 -11.45 6.80 -2.58
CA LEU A 105 -11.33 7.87 -1.60
C LEU A 105 -10.03 8.66 -1.83
N TYR A 106 -8.90 7.95 -1.91
CA TYR A 106 -7.59 8.56 -2.10
C TYR A 106 -7.41 9.19 -3.49
N GLU A 107 -7.98 8.59 -4.54
CA GLU A 107 -8.00 9.15 -5.91
C GLU A 107 -8.71 10.51 -5.97
N ASN A 108 -9.75 10.72 -5.17
CA ASN A 108 -10.42 12.01 -5.12
C ASN A 108 -9.51 13.09 -4.54
N LEU A 109 -8.76 12.76 -3.48
CA LEU A 109 -7.79 13.67 -2.88
C LEU A 109 -6.66 14.02 -3.85
N THR A 110 -6.05 13.01 -4.50
CA THR A 110 -4.94 13.28 -5.42
C THR A 110 -5.39 14.04 -6.67
N ARG A 111 -6.63 13.84 -7.14
CA ARG A 111 -7.22 14.67 -8.21
C ARG A 111 -7.36 16.14 -7.82
N GLU A 112 -7.55 16.44 -6.55
CA GLU A 112 -7.59 17.80 -5.99
C GLU A 112 -6.19 18.38 -5.73
N GLY A 113 -5.12 17.63 -6.05
CA GLY A 113 -3.73 18.04 -5.87
C GLY A 113 -3.18 17.75 -4.47
N ALA A 114 -3.80 16.84 -3.71
CA ALA A 114 -3.30 16.44 -2.41
C ALA A 114 -1.93 15.75 -2.50
N GLU A 115 -1.00 16.19 -1.65
CA GLU A 115 0.31 15.57 -1.49
C GLU A 115 0.21 14.22 -0.73
N PRO A 116 1.24 13.36 -0.80
CA PRO A 116 1.20 12.06 -0.12
C PRO A 116 0.88 12.12 1.38
N ALA A 117 1.36 13.15 2.08
CA ALA A 117 1.06 13.37 3.49
C ALA A 117 -0.44 13.62 3.77
N ALA A 118 -1.16 14.25 2.83
CA ALA A 118 -2.60 14.48 2.97
C ALA A 118 -3.40 13.17 2.77
N VAL A 119 -2.96 12.29 1.87
CA VAL A 119 -3.53 10.94 1.73
C VAL A 119 -3.26 10.10 2.99
N ALA A 120 -2.06 10.18 3.55
CA ALA A 120 -1.73 9.54 4.83
C ALA A 120 -2.60 10.07 5.99
N ALA A 121 -2.87 11.38 6.03
CA ALA A 121 -3.76 11.98 7.02
C ALA A 121 -5.20 11.47 6.89
N GLU A 122 -5.71 11.33 5.67
CA GLU A 122 -7.03 10.73 5.42
C GLU A 122 -7.08 9.28 5.90
N ALA A 123 -6.05 8.48 5.58
CA ALA A 123 -5.97 7.09 6.02
C ALA A 123 -5.91 6.96 7.55
N ALA A 124 -5.16 7.83 8.24
CA ALA A 124 -5.14 7.87 9.70
C ALA A 124 -6.52 8.24 10.28
N GLY A 125 -7.23 9.20 9.67
CA GLY A 125 -8.60 9.56 10.07
C GLY A 125 -9.62 8.45 9.85
N VAL A 126 -9.46 7.68 8.77
CA VAL A 126 -10.23 6.47 8.51
C VAL A 126 -9.99 5.41 9.59
N MET A 127 -8.73 5.17 9.98
CA MET A 127 -8.40 4.21 11.03
C MET A 127 -8.92 4.64 12.40
N GLU A 128 -8.89 5.94 12.70
CA GLU A 128 -9.53 6.53 13.88
C GLU A 128 -11.05 6.29 13.86
N ALA A 129 -11.72 6.61 12.74
CA ALA A 129 -13.16 6.41 12.60
C ALA A 129 -13.59 4.94 12.74
N ASP A 130 -12.75 4.01 12.29
CA ASP A 130 -12.95 2.56 12.42
C ASP A 130 -12.58 2.02 13.81
N SER A 131 -12.29 2.90 14.78
CA SER A 131 -11.88 2.58 16.16
C SER A 131 -10.65 1.67 16.22
N LEU A 132 -9.77 1.77 15.22
CA LEU A 132 -8.52 1.01 15.18
C LEU A 132 -7.46 1.61 16.11
N ILE A 133 -7.49 2.93 16.24
CA ILE A 133 -6.66 3.73 17.14
C ILE A 133 -7.52 4.72 17.92
N GLU A 134 -7.02 5.18 19.06
CA GLU A 134 -7.62 6.28 19.81
C GLU A 134 -7.27 7.64 19.15
N PRO A 135 -8.11 8.68 19.31
CA PRO A 135 -7.86 10.01 18.75
C PRO A 135 -6.49 10.60 19.13
N GLU A 136 -6.01 10.35 20.35
CA GLU A 136 -4.68 10.80 20.81
C GLU A 136 -3.51 10.17 20.05
N ASP A 137 -3.71 8.99 19.46
CA ASP A 137 -2.68 8.26 18.72
C ASP A 137 -2.66 8.62 17.23
N ARG A 138 -3.62 9.40 16.74
CA ARG A 138 -3.70 9.78 15.31
C ARG A 138 -2.44 10.44 14.78
N GLN A 139 -1.83 11.33 15.55
CA GLN A 139 -0.61 12.02 15.11
C GLN A 139 0.59 11.07 15.04
N LYS A 140 0.67 10.09 15.94
CA LYS A 140 1.71 9.05 15.90
C LYS A 140 1.51 8.13 14.70
N LEU A 141 0.26 7.73 14.44
CA LEU A 141 -0.09 6.95 13.27
C LEU A 141 0.23 7.72 11.98
N LEU A 142 -0.11 9.00 11.89
CA LEU A 142 0.23 9.81 10.73
C LEU A 142 1.74 9.86 10.46
N ALA A 143 2.54 10.10 11.51
CA ALA A 143 4.01 10.08 11.37
C ALA A 143 4.51 8.73 10.83
N LEU A 144 3.99 7.63 11.39
CA LEU A 144 4.29 6.27 10.94
C LEU A 144 3.92 6.06 9.47
N LEU A 145 2.73 6.48 9.04
CA LEU A 145 2.29 6.33 7.66
C LEU A 145 3.17 7.13 6.68
N VAL A 146 3.56 8.35 7.05
CA VAL A 146 4.43 9.21 6.22
C VAL A 146 5.84 8.62 6.11
N ASP A 147 6.38 8.08 7.19
CA ASP A 147 7.74 7.53 7.22
C ASP A 147 7.84 6.17 6.53
N LEU A 148 6.82 5.32 6.68
CA LEU A 148 6.86 3.95 6.18
C LEU A 148 6.38 3.81 4.74
N VAL A 149 5.39 4.58 4.29
CA VAL A 149 4.83 4.41 2.95
C VAL A 149 5.78 5.01 1.90
N PRO A 150 6.41 4.19 1.03
CA PRO A 150 7.49 4.66 0.17
C PRO A 150 6.92 5.19 -1.16
N ALA A 151 6.06 6.22 -1.09
CA ALA A 151 5.32 6.74 -2.25
C ALA A 151 6.25 7.16 -3.40
N ASP A 152 7.33 7.87 -3.09
CA ASP A 152 8.31 8.34 -4.08
C ASP A 152 9.09 7.17 -4.71
N GLU A 153 9.54 6.20 -3.90
CA GLU A 153 10.26 5.02 -4.41
C GLU A 153 9.37 4.16 -5.32
N LEU A 154 8.08 4.02 -4.98
CA LEU A 154 7.11 3.30 -5.79
C LEU A 154 6.82 4.03 -7.11
N GLY A 155 6.67 5.37 -7.06
CA GLY A 155 6.51 6.20 -8.24
C GLY A 155 7.69 6.07 -9.19
N GLN A 156 8.91 6.25 -8.68
CA GLN A 156 10.13 6.11 -9.46
C GLN A 156 10.27 4.69 -10.05
N ALA A 157 10.02 3.66 -9.25
CA ALA A 157 10.10 2.27 -9.71
C ALA A 157 9.18 1.99 -10.89
N VAL A 158 8.00 2.63 -10.95
CA VAL A 158 7.06 2.52 -12.06
C VAL A 158 7.48 3.36 -13.27
N GLU A 159 7.97 4.59 -13.07
CA GLU A 159 8.47 5.45 -14.14
C GLU A 159 9.60 4.79 -14.95
N GLU A 160 10.40 3.95 -14.29
CA GLU A 160 11.51 3.21 -14.91
C GLU A 160 11.06 1.88 -15.57
N LEU A 161 9.78 1.50 -15.50
CA LEU A 161 9.28 0.26 -16.09
C LEU A 161 9.16 0.34 -17.61
N GLU A 162 9.84 -0.59 -18.29
CA GLU A 162 9.55 -0.94 -19.67
C GLU A 162 9.02 -2.39 -19.69
N ILE A 163 7.73 -2.58 -19.94
CA ILE A 163 7.11 -3.91 -19.89
C ILE A 163 7.36 -4.68 -21.20
N SER A 164 7.81 -5.93 -21.09
CA SER A 164 7.95 -6.83 -22.23
C SER A 164 6.58 -7.34 -22.69
N ASP A 165 6.45 -7.65 -23.98
CA ASP A 165 5.27 -8.30 -24.54
C ASP A 165 4.92 -9.62 -23.84
#